data_AF-A0A6P1CF80-F1
#
_entry.id   AF-A0A6P1CF80-F1
#
_cell.length_a   1.000
_cell.length_b   1.000
_cell.length_c   1.000
_cell.angle_alpha   90.00
_cell.angle_beta   90.00
_cell.angle_gamma   90.00
#
_symmetry.space_group_name_H-M   'P 1'
#
loop_
_entity.id
_entity.type
_entity.pdbx_description
1 polymer ?
#
loop_
_entity_poly.entity_id
_entity_poly.type
_entity_poly.pdbx_seq_one_letter_code
_entity_poly.pdbx_strand_id
1 'polypeptide(L)' 'MTTGEVLAATNQRDGAADAFTDAIRSAEHHRLPHQIQRTIRATVKTGMHELTADAQAALQRIRALLAR' A
#
# COMPACT_ATOMS: atom_id res chain seq x y z
N MET A 1 10.04 2.80 -7.12
CA MET A 1 10.66 2.38 -5.85
C MET A 1 10.06 3.18 -4.71
N THR A 2 9.50 2.49 -3.74
CA THR A 2 8.98 2.99 -2.46
C THR A 2 9.91 2.51 -1.33
N THR A 3 9.82 3.13 -0.16
CA THR A 3 10.58 2.68 1.02
C THR A 3 10.30 1.20 1.33
N GLY A 4 9.04 0.76 1.25
CA GLY A 4 8.69 -0.64 1.45
C GLY A 4 9.34 -1.60 0.45
N GLU A 5 9.43 -1.21 -0.84
CA GLU A 5 10.16 -2.02 -1.84
C GLU A 5 11.66 -2.13 -1.54
N VAL A 6 12.29 -1.03 -1.07
CA VAL A 6 13.71 -1.03 -0.69
C VAL A 6 13.95 -1.98 0.47
N LEU A 7 13.15 -1.87 1.54
CA LEU A 7 13.27 -2.70 2.74
C LEU A 7 12.99 -4.18 2.45
N ALA A 8 12.02 -4.47 1.58
CA ALA A 8 11.75 -5.85 1.17
C ALA A 8 12.93 -6.44 0.37
N ALA A 9 13.55 -5.64 -0.50
CA ALA A 9 14.73 -6.07 -1.27
C ALA A 9 15.96 -6.34 -0.39
N THR A 10 16.06 -5.69 0.78
CA THR A 10 17.12 -5.92 1.78
C THR A 10 16.74 -6.96 2.84
N ASN A 11 15.67 -7.74 2.61
CA ASN A 11 15.14 -8.76 3.52
C ASN A 11 14.67 -8.22 4.88
N GLN A 12 14.43 -6.91 5.00
CA GLN A 12 13.85 -6.26 6.16
C GLN A 12 12.32 -6.28 6.06
N ARG A 13 11.73 -7.48 6.18
CA ARG A 13 10.30 -7.70 5.93
C ARG A 13 9.39 -6.92 6.88
N ASP A 14 9.71 -6.86 8.16
CA ASP A 14 8.88 -6.15 9.15
C ASP A 14 8.88 -4.65 8.86
N GLY A 15 10.06 -4.06 8.64
CA GLY A 15 10.16 -2.65 8.27
C GLY A 15 9.49 -2.33 6.93
N ALA A 16 9.53 -3.25 5.96
CA ALA A 16 8.79 -3.11 4.72
C ALA A 16 7.27 -3.12 4.95
N ALA A 17 6.79 -3.99 5.84
CA ALA A 17 5.37 -4.07 6.20
C ALA A 17 4.88 -2.79 6.87
N ASP A 18 5.65 -2.25 7.81
CA ASP A 18 5.37 -0.97 8.46
C ASP A 18 5.31 0.17 7.43
N ALA A 19 6.33 0.26 6.56
CA ALA A 19 6.39 1.30 5.53
C ALA A 19 5.21 1.23 4.53
N PHE A 20 4.77 0.03 4.15
CA PHE A 20 3.60 -0.13 3.30
C PHE A 20 2.30 0.20 4.03
N THR A 21 2.18 -0.19 5.30
CA THR A 21 1.01 0.13 6.14
C THR A 21 0.83 1.65 6.28
N ASP A 22 1.92 2.36 6.57
CA ASP A 22 1.89 3.82 6.66
C ASP A 22 1.58 4.47 5.31
N ALA A 23 2.11 3.93 4.21
CA ALA A 23 1.78 4.40 2.87
C ALA A 23 0.29 4.22 2.52
N ILE A 24 -0.32 3.09 2.89
CA ILE A 24 -1.76 2.84 2.72
C ILE A 24 -2.56 3.85 3.53
N ARG A 25 -2.27 3.99 4.83
CA ARG A 25 -2.96 4.91 5.75
C ARG A 25 -2.85 6.36 5.28
N SER A 26 -1.66 6.80 4.90
CA SER A 26 -1.43 8.16 4.41
C SER A 26 -2.19 8.41 3.11
N ALA A 27 -2.11 7.50 2.13
CA ALA A 27 -2.83 7.63 0.88
C ALA A 27 -4.36 7.61 1.07
N GLU A 28 -4.86 6.82 2.02
CA GLU A 28 -6.28 6.78 2.38
C GLU A 28 -6.74 8.09 3.01
N HIS A 29 -6.01 8.59 4.00
CA HIS A 29 -6.28 9.88 4.66
C HIS A 29 -6.37 11.03 3.63
N HIS A 30 -5.43 11.08 2.69
CA HIS A 30 -5.37 12.12 1.66
C HIS A 30 -6.25 11.81 0.43
N ARG A 31 -7.00 10.69 0.43
CA ARG A 31 -7.87 10.25 -0.68
C ARG A 31 -7.12 10.19 -2.03
N LEU A 32 -5.93 9.58 -2.03
CA LEU A 32 -5.06 9.44 -3.20
C LEU A 32 -5.14 8.01 -3.77
N PRO A 33 -6.15 7.67 -4.59
CA PRO A 33 -6.35 6.30 -5.07
C PRO A 33 -5.16 5.79 -5.90
N HIS A 34 -4.50 6.66 -6.65
CA HIS A 34 -3.33 6.30 -7.45
C HIS A 34 -2.11 5.92 -6.59
N GLN A 35 -1.98 6.47 -5.38
CA GLN A 35 -0.91 6.07 -4.45
C GLN A 35 -1.21 4.70 -3.84
N ILE A 36 -2.46 4.39 -3.51
CA ILE A 36 -2.84 3.03 -3.09
C ILE A 36 -2.60 2.02 -4.20
N GLN A 37 -2.96 2.32 -5.44
CA GLN A 37 -2.67 1.46 -6.59
C GLN A 37 -1.16 1.21 -6.78
N ARG A 38 -0.32 2.22 -6.53
CA ARG A 38 1.13 2.07 -6.55
C ARG A 38 1.61 1.15 -5.42
N THR A 39 1.05 1.27 -4.21
CA THR A 39 1.35 0.38 -3.09
C THR A 39 0.92 -1.06 -3.39
N ILE A 40 -0.26 -1.30 -3.97
CA ILE A 40 -0.70 -2.64 -4.40
C ILE A 40 0.32 -3.30 -5.34
N ARG A 41 0.80 -2.57 -6.35
CA ARG A 41 1.81 -3.12 -7.28
C ARG A 41 3.11 -3.46 -6.57
N ALA A 42 3.51 -2.62 -5.60
CA ALA A 42 4.71 -2.85 -4.82
C ALA A 42 4.58 -4.07 -3.90
N THR A 43 3.49 -4.21 -3.16
CA THR A 43 3.25 -5.34 -2.24
C THR A 43 3.11 -6.67 -2.98
N VAL A 44 2.50 -6.67 -4.17
CA VAL A 44 2.46 -7.85 -5.05
C VAL A 44 3.87 -8.26 -5.47
N LYS A 45 4.69 -7.30 -5.91
CA LYS A 45 6.07 -7.56 -6.34
C LYS A 45 6.93 -8.11 -5.21
N THR A 46 6.68 -7.72 -3.96
CA THR A 46 7.43 -8.17 -2.79
C THR A 46 6.84 -9.42 -2.12
N GLY A 47 5.74 -9.98 -2.64
CA GLY A 47 5.08 -11.16 -2.06
C GLY A 47 4.32 -10.91 -0.77
N MET A 48 4.01 -9.65 -0.44
CA MET A 48 3.29 -9.25 0.77
C MET A 48 1.77 -9.28 0.52
N HIS A 49 1.22 -10.49 0.44
CA HIS A 49 -0.16 -10.72 0.02
C HIS A 49 -1.19 -10.13 0.99
N GLU A 50 -0.96 -10.18 2.30
CA GLU A 50 -1.86 -9.59 3.31
C GLU A 50 -2.00 -8.07 3.09
N LEU A 51 -0.86 -7.37 2.98
CA LEU A 51 -0.85 -5.92 2.70
C LEU A 51 -1.43 -5.57 1.32
N THR A 52 -1.37 -6.50 0.36
CA THR A 52 -2.03 -6.33 -0.93
C THR A 52 -3.55 -6.31 -0.76
N ALA A 53 -4.10 -7.22 0.04
CA ALA A 53 -5.53 -7.25 0.35
C ALA A 53 -5.97 -6.00 1.12
N ASP A 54 -5.18 -5.55 2.10
CA ASP A 54 -5.47 -4.32 2.85
C ASP A 54 -5.48 -3.08 1.94
N ALA A 55 -4.50 -2.96 1.06
CA ALA A 55 -4.43 -1.86 0.10
C ALA A 55 -5.62 -1.91 -0.90
N GLN A 56 -6.04 -3.09 -1.33
CA GLN A 56 -7.24 -3.24 -2.16
C GLN A 56 -8.51 -2.79 -1.43
N ALA A 57 -8.67 -3.16 -0.15
CA ALA A 57 -9.81 -2.72 0.66
C ALA A 57 -9.81 -1.19 0.83
N ALA A 58 -8.66 -0.58 1.10
CA ALA A 58 -8.51 0.87 1.18
C ALA A 58 -8.86 1.57 -0.14
N LEU A 59 -8.44 1.02 -1.29
CA LEU A 59 -8.78 1.56 -2.60
C LEU A 59 -10.29 1.55 -2.85
N GLN A 60 -10.99 0.49 -2.43
CA GLN A 60 -12.46 0.42 -2.55
C GLN A 60 -13.14 1.48 -1.69
N ARG A 61 -12.68 1.69 -0.45
CA ARG A 61 -13.21 2.74 0.44
C ARG A 61 -13.03 4.13 -0.16
N ILE A 62 -11.84 4.47 -0.67
CA ILE A 62 -11.60 5.76 -1.33
C ILE A 62 -12.51 5.94 -2.55
N ARG A 63 -12.64 4.91 -3.40
CA ARG A 63 -13.50 5.00 -4.60
C ARG A 63 -14.95 5.24 -4.24
N ALA A 64 -15.47 4.57 -3.20
CA ALA A 64 -16.82 4.81 -2.70
C ALA A 64 -17.00 6.25 -2.18
N LEU A 65 -15.99 6.83 -1.53
CA LEU A 65 -16.03 8.22 -1.06
C LEU A 65 -15.98 9.26 -2.18
N LEU A 66 -15.28 8.97 -3.28
CA LEU A 66 -15.13 9.88 -4.43
C LEU A 66 -16.29 9.79 -5.42
N ALA A 67 -17.07 8.70 -5.41
CA ALA A 67 -18.24 8.52 -6.26
C ALA A 67 -19.50 9.25 -5.75
N ARG A 68 -19.38 10.04 -4.69
CA ARG A 68 -20.44 10.81 -4.03
C ARG A 68 -20.19 12.29 -4.19
#